data_AF-A0A2G8S614-F1
#
_entry.id   AF-A0A2G8S614-F1
#
_cell.length_a   1.000
_cell.length_b   1.000
_cell.length_c   1.000
_cell.angle_alpha   90.00
_cell.angle_beta   90.00
_cell.angle_gamma   90.00
#
_symmetry.space_group_name_H-M   'P 1'
#
loop_
_entity.id
_entity.type
_entity.pdbx_description
1 polymer ?
#
loop_
_entity_poly.entity_id
_entity_poly.type
_entity_poly.pdbx_seq_one_letter_code
_entity_poly.pdbx_strand_id
1 'polypeptide(L)'
;MLADVGTPKVKCIERTLKQMSRVIEIDPRIELWRKESGGELLDGADWVIDAIDNITTKVDLLKYCHNNHIQVFSSMGSGAKCDPTRIQISDISFTMYDPLARSVRRRLRLEGVSSGIPVVYSTEVPGEIKLLPLPEEEFQKGNVKELGAFDDFRVRILPVLGPLPAIFGLNIATYILCEVAGKPISNPLPVKGRKKFNERLARDLQKREEKFLSRQLNKLPLDDDDLGLLFDDIHRGRSVRPPFPVPERPALVRWDPKEPLSLTNCVSFEFADAERHLTEVLLEKNRPEDVWGAEVAEVVARRREEARRVVEWVIRDTDTKPYGGVAMFVSGIVEWLWRALGVTGQDGWERD
;
A
#
# COMPACT_ATOMS: atom_id res chain seq x y z
N MET A 1 -28.95 -14.54 2.70
CA MET A 1 -27.83 -13.90 3.42
C MET A 1 -28.02 -13.85 4.95
N LEU A 2 -29.24 -13.90 5.50
CA LEU A 2 -29.43 -13.99 6.97
C LEU A 2 -29.13 -15.37 7.59
N ALA A 3 -29.21 -16.44 6.80
CA ALA A 3 -29.02 -17.83 7.27
C ALA A 3 -27.60 -18.14 7.78
N ASP A 4 -26.64 -17.26 7.52
CA ASP A 4 -25.22 -17.49 7.80
C ASP A 4 -24.74 -16.71 9.03
N VAL A 5 -25.60 -15.82 9.56
CA VAL A 5 -25.32 -15.02 10.75
C VAL A 5 -25.16 -15.95 11.95
N GLY A 6 -24.06 -15.79 12.69
CA GLY A 6 -23.73 -16.63 13.86
C GLY A 6 -23.04 -17.94 13.54
N THR A 7 -22.90 -18.32 12.26
CA THR A 7 -22.12 -19.50 11.86
C THR A 7 -20.64 -19.11 11.67
N PRO A 8 -19.66 -19.97 12.05
CA PRO A 8 -18.26 -19.69 11.80
C PRO A 8 -17.98 -19.40 10.31
N LYS A 9 -17.26 -18.31 10.02
CA LYS A 9 -16.96 -17.85 8.65
C LYS A 9 -16.39 -18.97 7.76
N VAL A 10 -15.49 -19.77 8.32
CA VAL A 10 -14.84 -20.90 7.64
C VAL A 10 -15.87 -21.94 7.17
N LYS A 11 -16.89 -22.23 7.98
CA LYS A 11 -17.96 -23.17 7.64
C LYS A 11 -18.93 -22.62 6.60
N CYS A 12 -19.20 -21.31 6.63
CA CYS A 12 -19.98 -20.66 5.58
C CYS A 12 -19.27 -20.77 4.23
N ILE A 13 -17.97 -20.47 4.19
CA ILE A 13 -17.15 -20.55 2.98
C ILE A 13 -17.06 -22.00 2.47
N GLU A 14 -16.80 -22.97 3.34
CA GLU A 14 -16.78 -24.39 3.00
C GLU A 14 -18.07 -24.81 2.27
N ARG A 15 -19.23 -24.45 2.84
CA ARG A 15 -20.53 -24.79 2.26
C ARG A 15 -20.72 -24.14 0.88
N THR A 16 -20.36 -22.86 0.73
CA THR A 16 -20.45 -22.15 -0.55
C THR A 16 -19.55 -22.77 -1.61
N LEU A 17 -18.30 -23.09 -1.25
CA LEU A 17 -17.36 -23.71 -2.18
C LEU A 17 -17.82 -25.10 -2.64
N LYS A 18 -18.33 -25.94 -1.72
CA LYS A 18 -18.90 -27.27 -2.06
C LYS A 18 -20.12 -27.19 -2.98
N GLN A 19 -20.85 -26.08 -2.98
CA GLN A 19 -21.95 -25.84 -3.93
C GLN A 19 -21.43 -25.47 -5.32
N MET A 20 -20.27 -24.80 -5.41
CA MET A 20 -19.65 -24.40 -6.69
C MET A 20 -18.95 -25.58 -7.37
N SER A 21 -18.26 -26.42 -6.60
CA SER A 21 -17.56 -27.60 -7.11
C SER A 21 -17.65 -28.74 -6.10
N ARG A 22 -18.00 -29.94 -6.59
CA ARG A 22 -18.08 -31.14 -5.72
C ARG A 22 -16.77 -31.91 -5.63
N VAL A 23 -15.80 -31.58 -6.47
CA VAL A 23 -14.51 -32.29 -6.57
C VAL A 23 -13.41 -31.62 -5.76
N ILE A 24 -13.67 -30.44 -5.19
CA ILE A 24 -12.69 -29.76 -4.33
C ILE A 24 -12.66 -30.42 -2.95
N GLU A 25 -11.46 -30.71 -2.48
CA GLU A 25 -11.21 -31.10 -1.10
C GLU A 25 -11.02 -29.82 -0.28
N ILE A 26 -11.74 -29.71 0.84
CA ILE A 26 -11.69 -28.54 1.71
C ILE A 26 -11.41 -29.02 3.12
N ASP A 27 -10.35 -28.51 3.73
CA ASP A 27 -10.03 -28.69 5.14
C ASP A 27 -10.33 -27.40 5.93
N PRO A 28 -11.54 -27.28 6.51
CA PRO A 28 -11.97 -26.08 7.23
C PRO A 28 -11.40 -26.02 8.66
N ARG A 29 -10.40 -25.17 8.90
CA ARG A 29 -9.82 -24.95 10.24
C ARG A 29 -10.42 -23.72 10.93
N ILE A 30 -11.06 -23.91 12.08
CA ILE A 30 -11.62 -22.82 12.92
C ILE A 30 -10.58 -22.44 13.97
N GLU A 31 -9.44 -21.91 13.52
CA GLU A 31 -8.28 -21.62 14.35
C GLU A 31 -7.64 -20.29 13.94
N LEU A 32 -6.95 -19.64 14.88
CA LEU A 32 -6.14 -18.46 14.61
C LEU A 32 -4.69 -18.86 14.41
N TRP A 33 -4.08 -18.35 13.34
CA TRP A 33 -2.65 -18.57 13.12
C TRP A 33 -1.83 -17.82 14.18
N ARG A 34 -0.88 -18.53 14.80
CA ARG A 34 0.07 -17.99 15.79
C ARG A 34 1.47 -18.39 15.40
N LYS A 35 2.47 -17.58 15.78
CA LYS A 35 3.86 -17.80 15.40
C LYS A 35 4.43 -19.12 15.95
N GLU A 36 4.01 -19.51 17.15
CA GLU A 36 4.57 -20.64 17.88
C GLU A 36 4.03 -21.99 17.40
N SER A 37 2.77 -22.04 16.96
CA SER A 37 2.06 -23.28 16.60
C SER A 37 1.51 -23.30 15.17
N GLY A 38 1.57 -22.16 14.46
CA GLY A 38 0.94 -22.00 13.15
C GLY A 38 1.70 -22.67 12.01
N GLY A 39 2.91 -23.20 12.24
CA GLY A 39 3.66 -23.95 11.23
C GLY A 39 2.91 -25.19 10.76
N GLU A 40 2.22 -25.90 11.66
CA GLU A 40 1.41 -27.09 11.34
C GLU A 40 0.25 -26.76 10.39
N LEU A 41 -0.28 -25.54 10.44
CA LEU A 41 -1.35 -25.08 9.55
C LEU A 41 -0.86 -24.77 8.12
N LEU A 42 0.45 -24.65 7.94
CA LEU A 42 1.09 -24.33 6.66
C LEU A 42 1.72 -25.56 5.99
N ASP A 43 1.75 -26.70 6.68
CA ASP A 43 2.45 -27.88 6.21
C ASP A 43 1.77 -28.46 4.94
N GLY A 44 2.59 -28.78 3.95
CA GLY A 44 2.13 -29.27 2.64
C GLY A 44 1.40 -28.23 1.75
N ALA A 45 1.39 -26.95 2.11
CA ALA A 45 0.78 -25.92 1.27
C ALA A 45 1.72 -25.48 0.13
N ASP A 46 1.25 -25.55 -1.11
CA ASP A 46 1.96 -24.99 -2.27
C ASP A 46 1.99 -23.46 -2.22
N TRP A 47 0.87 -22.87 -1.78
CA TRP A 47 0.67 -21.43 -1.70
C TRP A 47 -0.06 -21.04 -0.41
N VAL A 48 0.38 -19.95 0.19
CA VAL A 48 -0.28 -19.30 1.32
C VAL A 48 -0.89 -17.99 0.85
N ILE A 49 -2.19 -17.81 1.08
CA ILE A 49 -2.89 -16.55 0.80
C ILE A 49 -3.14 -15.83 2.12
N ASP A 50 -2.42 -14.73 2.30
CA ASP A 50 -2.56 -13.92 3.49
C ASP A 50 -3.61 -12.81 3.29
N ALA A 51 -4.78 -13.01 3.90
CA ALA A 51 -5.87 -12.04 3.99
C ALA A 51 -6.08 -11.52 5.43
N ILE A 52 -5.05 -11.59 6.28
CA ILE A 52 -5.10 -11.10 7.66
C ILE A 52 -5.14 -9.56 7.67
N ASP A 53 -5.83 -8.96 8.64
CA ASP A 53 -5.85 -7.51 8.87
C ASP A 53 -4.91 -7.07 10.02
N ASN A 54 -4.56 -7.95 10.96
CA ASN A 54 -3.52 -7.67 11.94
C ASN A 54 -2.13 -7.55 11.33
N ILE A 55 -1.50 -6.39 11.54
CA ILE A 55 -0.11 -6.14 11.18
C ILE A 55 0.86 -7.13 11.84
N THR A 56 0.75 -7.43 13.14
CA THR A 56 1.69 -8.33 13.84
C THR A 56 1.56 -9.76 13.33
N THR A 57 0.36 -10.35 13.38
CA THR A 57 0.14 -11.72 12.88
C THR A 57 0.52 -11.83 11.40
N LYS A 58 0.17 -10.82 10.59
CA LYS A 58 0.59 -10.74 9.18
C LYS A 58 2.10 -10.76 9.02
N VAL A 59 2.82 -9.88 9.73
CA VAL A 59 4.29 -9.81 9.63
C VAL A 59 4.95 -11.12 10.06
N ASP A 60 4.47 -11.73 11.14
CA ASP A 60 4.98 -13.02 11.61
C ASP A 60 4.73 -14.14 10.59
N LEU A 61 3.54 -14.21 10.00
CA LEU A 61 3.20 -15.18 8.94
C LEU A 61 4.10 -14.98 7.70
N LEU A 62 4.18 -13.74 7.22
CA LEU A 62 4.97 -13.39 6.04
C LEU A 62 6.45 -13.68 6.24
N LYS A 63 6.99 -13.38 7.43
CA LYS A 63 8.37 -13.73 7.80
C LYS A 63 8.56 -15.26 7.86
N TYR A 64 7.62 -15.99 8.47
CA TYR A 64 7.68 -17.44 8.56
C TYR A 64 7.71 -18.08 7.17
N CYS A 65 6.79 -17.69 6.27
CA CYS A 65 6.76 -18.20 4.91
C CYS A 65 8.05 -17.86 4.15
N HIS A 66 8.52 -16.61 4.26
CA HIS A 66 9.77 -16.18 3.62
C HIS A 66 10.98 -16.99 4.09
N ASN A 67 11.11 -17.23 5.40
CA ASN A 67 12.25 -17.95 5.97
C ASN A 67 12.21 -19.46 5.69
N ASN A 68 11.03 -20.05 5.54
CA ASN A 68 10.85 -21.47 5.22
C ASN A 68 10.64 -21.73 3.72
N HIS A 69 10.84 -20.72 2.87
CA HIS A 69 10.66 -20.81 1.41
C HIS A 69 9.27 -21.30 0.96
N ILE A 70 8.24 -20.98 1.75
CA ILE A 70 6.84 -21.25 1.42
C ILE A 70 6.32 -20.10 0.55
N GLN A 71 5.74 -20.41 -0.62
CA GLN A 71 5.22 -19.38 -1.51
C GLN A 71 4.02 -18.69 -0.85
N VAL A 72 4.07 -17.36 -0.79
CA VAL A 72 3.06 -16.56 -0.11
C VAL A 72 2.67 -15.35 -0.94
N PHE A 73 1.38 -15.04 -0.96
CA PHE A 73 0.83 -13.82 -1.54
C PHE A 73 -0.01 -13.09 -0.50
N SER A 74 0.19 -11.78 -0.33
CA SER A 74 -0.51 -11.01 0.71
C SER A 74 -1.46 -9.96 0.16
N SER A 75 -2.64 -9.87 0.77
CA SER A 75 -3.59 -8.76 0.58
C SER A 75 -3.26 -7.61 1.54
N MET A 76 -3.11 -6.40 1.00
CA MET A 76 -2.98 -5.16 1.76
C MET A 76 -4.35 -4.51 2.03
N GLY A 77 -4.37 -3.25 2.44
CA GLY A 77 -5.59 -2.57 2.88
C GLY A 77 -6.52 -2.22 1.72
N SER A 78 -7.73 -2.76 1.72
CA SER A 78 -8.81 -2.37 0.77
C SER A 78 -9.82 -1.38 1.37
N GLY A 79 -9.68 -1.04 2.65
CA GLY A 79 -10.59 -0.11 3.35
C GLY A 79 -10.34 1.35 2.97
N ALA A 80 -11.38 2.18 3.08
CA ALA A 80 -11.35 3.61 2.75
C ALA A 80 -10.87 3.92 1.32
N LYS A 81 -11.17 3.02 0.38
CA LYS A 81 -10.82 3.13 -1.05
C LYS A 81 -12.08 2.94 -1.90
N CYS A 82 -12.09 3.47 -3.11
CA CYS A 82 -13.19 3.28 -4.06
C CYS A 82 -12.76 3.12 -5.52
N ASP A 83 -11.51 3.40 -5.89
CA ASP A 83 -11.04 3.39 -7.27
C ASP A 83 -10.41 2.03 -7.64
N PRO A 84 -11.13 1.16 -8.39
CA PRO A 84 -10.60 -0.15 -8.78
C PRO A 84 -9.48 -0.05 -9.81
N THR A 85 -9.32 1.09 -10.51
CA THR A 85 -8.29 1.26 -11.54
C THR A 85 -6.88 1.42 -10.96
N ARG A 86 -6.80 1.63 -9.64
CA ARG A 86 -5.55 1.80 -8.89
C ARG A 86 -5.06 0.56 -8.18
N ILE A 87 -5.75 -0.57 -8.34
CA ILE A 87 -5.35 -1.85 -7.77
C ILE A 87 -4.21 -2.43 -8.60
N GLN A 88 -3.13 -2.84 -7.95
CA GLN A 88 -2.01 -3.46 -8.62
C GLN A 88 -1.33 -4.52 -7.75
N ILE A 89 -0.61 -5.41 -8.43
CA ILE A 89 0.24 -6.42 -7.83
C ILE A 89 1.68 -5.91 -7.87
N SER A 90 2.39 -5.94 -6.76
CA SER A 90 3.83 -5.67 -6.73
C SER A 90 4.52 -6.42 -5.60
N ASP A 91 5.84 -6.38 -5.56
CA ASP A 91 6.56 -6.75 -4.33
C ASP A 91 6.24 -5.78 -3.19
N ILE A 92 6.23 -6.28 -1.95
CA ILE A 92 6.00 -5.49 -0.73
C ILE A 92 6.95 -4.28 -0.63
N SER A 93 8.18 -4.40 -1.14
CA SER A 93 9.18 -3.32 -1.12
C SER A 93 8.81 -2.11 -1.98
N PHE A 94 7.96 -2.29 -2.99
CA PHE A 94 7.53 -1.23 -3.92
C PHE A 94 6.15 -0.64 -3.58
N THR A 95 5.53 -1.05 -2.48
CA THR A 95 4.20 -0.56 -2.09
C THR A 95 4.22 0.93 -1.75
N MET A 96 3.14 1.65 -2.11
CA MET A 96 2.98 3.09 -1.84
C MET A 96 1.53 3.44 -1.53
N TYR A 97 1.31 4.56 -0.83
CA TYR A 97 0.02 5.10 -0.40
C TYR A 97 -0.88 4.18 0.46
N ASP A 98 -0.51 2.91 0.65
CA ASP A 98 -1.25 1.97 1.48
C ASP A 98 -0.70 1.96 2.93
N PRO A 99 -1.51 2.38 3.94
CA PRO A 99 -1.08 2.45 5.34
C PRO A 99 -0.69 1.07 5.91
N LEU A 100 -1.46 0.04 5.55
CA LEU A 100 -1.23 -1.32 5.99
C LEU A 100 0.07 -1.84 5.38
N ALA A 101 0.25 -1.67 4.06
CA ALA A 101 1.47 -2.09 3.38
C ALA A 101 2.72 -1.36 3.91
N ARG A 102 2.63 -0.05 4.18
CA ARG A 102 3.73 0.71 4.77
C ARG A 102 4.14 0.14 6.13
N SER A 103 3.16 -0.12 7.00
CA SER A 103 3.40 -0.66 8.34
C SER A 103 4.01 -2.06 8.31
N VAL A 104 3.47 -2.94 7.47
CA VAL A 104 3.97 -4.31 7.26
C VAL A 104 5.38 -4.29 6.69
N ARG A 105 5.62 -3.49 5.64
CA ARG A 105 6.95 -3.33 5.01
C ARG A 105 7.99 -2.84 6.01
N ARG A 106 7.68 -1.84 6.83
CA ARG A 106 8.62 -1.31 7.84
C ARG A 106 9.00 -2.38 8.86
N ARG A 107 8.03 -3.14 9.36
CA ARG A 107 8.28 -4.21 10.34
C ARG A 107 9.04 -5.38 9.73
N LEU A 108 8.66 -5.84 8.54
CA LEU A 108 9.40 -6.89 7.82
C LEU A 108 10.87 -6.53 7.61
N ARG A 109 11.17 -5.27 7.23
CA ARG A 109 12.55 -4.79 7.07
C ARG A 109 13.36 -4.84 8.37
N LEU A 110 12.76 -4.49 9.50
CA LEU A 110 13.41 -4.60 10.81
C LEU A 110 13.70 -6.06 11.18
N GLU A 111 12.86 -6.98 10.71
CA GLU A 111 12.98 -8.42 10.93
C GLU A 111 13.86 -9.14 9.88
N GLY A 112 14.53 -8.38 9.00
CA GLY A 112 15.47 -8.90 8.00
C GLY A 112 14.88 -9.22 6.62
N VAL A 113 13.57 -9.00 6.42
CA VAL A 113 12.87 -9.28 5.15
C VAL A 113 12.62 -7.96 4.40
N SER A 114 13.39 -7.72 3.34
CA SER A 114 13.36 -6.44 2.62
C SER A 114 12.55 -6.43 1.32
N SER A 115 12.38 -7.61 0.70
CA SER A 115 11.67 -7.86 -0.56
C SER A 115 11.40 -9.36 -0.70
N GLY A 116 10.75 -9.79 -1.78
CA GLY A 116 10.49 -11.20 -2.13
C GLY A 116 9.08 -11.67 -1.78
N ILE A 117 8.16 -10.76 -1.47
CA ILE A 117 6.79 -11.08 -1.08
C ILE A 117 5.84 -10.33 -2.03
N PRO A 118 5.16 -11.02 -2.95
CA PRO A 118 4.16 -10.41 -3.81
C PRO A 118 2.91 -10.04 -3.02
N VAL A 119 2.38 -8.85 -3.30
CA VAL A 119 1.20 -8.31 -2.62
C VAL A 119 0.25 -7.64 -3.61
N VAL A 120 -1.03 -7.61 -3.27
CA VAL A 120 -2.03 -6.76 -3.93
C VAL A 120 -2.32 -5.57 -3.02
N TYR A 121 -2.26 -4.38 -3.59
CA TYR A 121 -2.58 -3.14 -2.91
C TYR A 121 -3.20 -2.14 -3.89
N SER A 122 -3.62 -0.99 -3.38
CA SER A 122 -4.10 0.10 -4.22
C SER A 122 -3.28 1.37 -3.98
N THR A 123 -2.97 2.06 -5.09
CA THR A 123 -2.28 3.36 -5.14
C THR A 123 -3.25 4.54 -4.99
N GLU A 124 -4.50 4.28 -4.62
CA GLU A 124 -5.42 5.32 -4.19
C GLU A 124 -4.89 5.96 -2.90
N VAL A 125 -4.64 7.26 -2.95
CA VAL A 125 -4.25 8.03 -1.78
C VAL A 125 -5.43 7.99 -0.80
N PRO A 126 -5.23 7.51 0.44
CA PRO A 126 -6.30 7.44 1.43
C PRO A 126 -6.95 8.80 1.63
N GLY A 127 -8.26 8.89 1.37
CA GLY A 127 -9.04 10.13 1.52
C GLY A 127 -9.38 10.45 2.98
N GLU A 128 -10.25 11.45 3.19
CA GLU A 128 -10.72 11.92 4.52
C GLU A 128 -11.64 10.94 5.27
N ILE A 129 -11.75 9.70 4.82
CA ILE A 129 -12.67 8.71 5.38
C ILE A 129 -12.19 8.33 6.79
N LYS A 130 -12.91 8.80 7.81
CA LYS A 130 -12.63 8.51 9.21
C LYS A 130 -13.27 7.19 9.63
N LEU A 131 -12.72 6.60 10.69
CA LEU A 131 -13.37 5.53 11.43
C LEU A 131 -14.78 5.97 11.84
N LEU A 132 -15.76 5.07 11.69
CA LEU A 132 -17.13 5.37 12.11
C LEU A 132 -17.16 5.69 13.61
N PRO A 133 -17.90 6.74 14.03
CA PRO A 133 -18.09 7.04 15.44
C PRO A 133 -18.89 5.91 16.09
N LEU A 134 -18.56 5.61 17.34
CA LEU A 134 -19.31 4.63 18.12
C LEU A 134 -20.59 5.26 18.69
N PRO A 135 -21.68 4.50 18.84
CA PRO A 135 -22.84 4.95 19.60
C PRO A 135 -22.45 5.40 21.01
N GLU A 136 -23.02 6.51 21.49
CA GLU A 136 -22.69 7.11 22.79
C GLU A 136 -22.94 6.16 23.98
N GLU A 137 -23.86 5.21 23.83
CA GLU A 137 -24.17 4.18 24.83
C GLU A 137 -23.02 3.17 25.05
N GLU A 138 -22.21 2.89 24.03
CA GLU A 138 -21.00 2.06 24.17
C GLU A 138 -19.84 2.85 24.79
N PHE A 139 -19.84 4.17 24.65
CA PHE A 139 -18.84 5.05 25.26
C PHE A 139 -18.94 5.10 26.80
N GLN A 140 -20.13 4.85 27.35
CA GLN A 140 -20.40 4.91 28.79
C GLN A 140 -20.06 3.61 29.55
N LYS A 141 -19.90 2.48 28.86
CA LYS A 141 -19.65 1.17 29.48
C LYS A 141 -18.20 0.91 29.89
N GLY A 142 -17.32 1.91 29.76
CA GLY A 142 -15.91 1.82 30.16
C GLY A 142 -14.97 2.11 29.00
N ASN A 143 -13.71 1.72 29.15
CA ASN A 143 -12.73 1.86 28.07
C ASN A 143 -13.23 1.08 26.86
N VAL A 144 -13.43 1.79 25.74
CA VAL A 144 -13.96 1.29 24.46
C VAL A 144 -13.32 -0.01 23.95
N LYS A 145 -12.17 -0.43 24.51
CA LYS A 145 -11.45 -1.67 24.20
C LYS A 145 -12.03 -2.94 24.85
N GLU A 146 -12.86 -2.83 25.88
CA GLU A 146 -13.34 -3.98 26.67
C GLU A 146 -14.74 -4.47 26.27
N LEU A 147 -15.33 -3.91 25.20
CA LEU A 147 -16.68 -4.24 24.75
C LEU A 147 -16.73 -5.35 23.68
N GLY A 148 -15.58 -5.83 23.22
CA GLY A 148 -15.50 -6.99 22.33
C GLY A 148 -15.64 -8.31 23.10
N ALA A 149 -16.25 -9.33 22.48
CA ALA A 149 -16.31 -10.69 23.05
C ALA A 149 -14.91 -11.35 23.18
N PHE A 150 -13.88 -10.77 22.56
CA PHE A 150 -12.47 -11.16 22.62
C PHE A 150 -11.59 -9.91 22.60
N ASP A 151 -10.41 -9.98 23.25
CA ASP A 151 -9.46 -8.87 23.43
C ASP A 151 -8.90 -8.24 22.13
N ASP A 152 -9.15 -8.86 20.98
CA ASP A 152 -8.62 -8.47 19.65
C ASP A 152 -9.69 -7.92 18.68
N PHE A 153 -10.95 -7.75 19.09
CA PHE A 153 -12.03 -7.35 18.16
C PHE A 153 -12.17 -5.81 18.06
N ARG A 154 -12.10 -5.25 16.85
CA ARG A 154 -12.28 -3.80 16.64
C ARG A 154 -13.74 -3.39 16.81
N VAL A 155 -13.98 -2.40 17.67
CA VAL A 155 -15.28 -1.72 17.78
C VAL A 155 -15.47 -0.68 16.64
N ARG A 156 -14.38 -0.14 16.07
CA ARG A 156 -14.42 0.85 14.98
C ARG A 156 -13.93 0.26 13.66
N ILE A 157 -14.77 0.32 12.64
CA ILE A 157 -14.53 -0.28 11.32
C ILE A 157 -14.24 0.84 10.31
N LEU A 158 -13.14 0.72 9.56
CA LEU A 158 -12.94 1.52 8.35
C LEU A 158 -13.95 1.04 7.31
N PRO A 159 -14.77 1.90 6.71
CA PRO A 159 -15.75 1.46 5.73
C PRO A 159 -15.02 0.85 4.52
N VAL A 160 -15.58 -0.26 4.01
CA VAL A 160 -15.04 -1.00 2.89
C VAL A 160 -16.09 -1.06 1.80
N LEU A 161 -15.73 -0.63 0.59
CA LEU A 161 -16.56 -0.83 -0.59
C LEU A 161 -16.47 -2.30 -1.01
N GLY A 162 -17.52 -3.08 -0.77
CA GLY A 162 -17.54 -4.55 -0.93
C GLY A 162 -16.88 -5.12 -2.21
N PRO A 163 -17.04 -4.51 -3.40
CA PRO A 163 -16.33 -4.91 -4.60
C PRO A 163 -14.80 -4.91 -4.50
N LEU A 164 -14.18 -4.01 -3.72
CA LEU A 164 -12.72 -3.90 -3.67
C LEU A 164 -12.03 -5.13 -3.07
N PRO A 165 -12.40 -5.64 -1.87
CA PRO A 165 -11.88 -6.93 -1.38
C PRO A 165 -12.05 -8.07 -2.39
N ALA A 166 -13.18 -8.12 -3.11
CA ALA A 166 -13.40 -9.13 -4.13
C ALA A 166 -12.42 -9.00 -5.30
N ILE A 167 -12.18 -7.78 -5.79
CA ILE A 167 -11.17 -7.52 -6.83
C ILE A 167 -9.76 -7.88 -6.33
N PHE A 168 -9.42 -7.58 -5.07
CA PHE A 168 -8.15 -8.00 -4.49
C PHE A 168 -8.02 -9.53 -4.51
N GLY A 169 -9.05 -10.25 -4.06
CA GLY A 169 -9.08 -11.72 -4.11
C GLY A 169 -8.92 -12.28 -5.53
N LEU A 170 -9.58 -11.67 -6.52
CA LEU A 170 -9.46 -12.07 -7.94
C LEU A 170 -8.05 -11.82 -8.49
N ASN A 171 -7.39 -10.74 -8.09
CA ASN A 171 -5.99 -10.47 -8.46
C ASN A 171 -5.05 -11.55 -7.89
N ILE A 172 -5.22 -11.92 -6.61
CA ILE A 172 -4.44 -12.98 -5.95
C ILE A 172 -4.65 -14.31 -6.69
N ALA A 173 -5.90 -14.69 -6.92
CA ALA A 173 -6.23 -15.94 -7.61
C ALA A 173 -5.62 -15.98 -9.02
N THR A 174 -5.75 -14.91 -9.79
CA THR A 174 -5.18 -14.82 -11.14
C THR A 174 -3.65 -14.96 -11.12
N TYR A 175 -2.97 -14.30 -10.18
CA TYR A 175 -1.53 -14.40 -10.04
C TYR A 175 -1.07 -15.83 -9.77
N ILE A 176 -1.69 -16.50 -8.80
CA ILE A 176 -1.34 -17.88 -8.43
C ILE A 176 -1.65 -18.84 -9.58
N LEU A 177 -2.79 -18.68 -10.24
CA LEU A 177 -3.15 -19.51 -11.40
C LEU A 177 -2.16 -19.37 -12.55
N CYS A 178 -1.70 -18.14 -12.84
CA CYS A 178 -0.67 -17.89 -13.84
C CYS A 178 0.66 -18.57 -13.48
N GLU A 179 1.09 -18.50 -12.22
CA GLU A 179 2.30 -19.18 -11.74
C GLU A 179 2.18 -20.69 -11.92
N VAL A 180 1.10 -21.29 -11.41
CA VAL A 180 0.84 -22.74 -11.47
C VAL A 180 0.73 -23.23 -12.91
N ALA A 181 0.17 -22.43 -13.82
CA ALA A 181 0.07 -22.76 -15.24
C ALA A 181 1.40 -22.64 -16.01
N GLY A 182 2.52 -22.32 -15.34
CA GLY A 182 3.83 -22.14 -15.98
C GLY A 182 3.93 -20.87 -16.84
N LYS A 183 3.00 -19.93 -16.67
CA LYS A 183 3.00 -18.60 -17.32
C LYS A 183 3.00 -17.51 -16.24
N PRO A 184 4.05 -17.44 -15.42
CA PRO A 184 4.09 -16.52 -14.30
C PRO A 184 3.93 -15.08 -14.78
N ILE A 185 3.26 -14.24 -13.98
CA ILE A 185 3.20 -12.80 -14.24
C ILE A 185 4.59 -12.24 -13.94
N SER A 186 5.48 -12.33 -14.93
CA SER A 186 6.86 -11.89 -14.80
C SER A 186 6.90 -10.38 -14.63
N ASN A 187 7.44 -9.92 -13.49
CA ASN A 187 7.64 -8.50 -13.21
C ASN A 187 6.31 -7.71 -13.27
N PRO A 188 5.31 -8.02 -12.39
CA PRO A 188 4.03 -7.32 -12.39
C PRO A 188 4.36 -5.85 -12.22
N LEU A 189 4.12 -5.04 -13.26
CA LEU A 189 4.65 -3.69 -13.38
C LEU A 189 4.33 -2.96 -12.07
N PRO A 190 5.29 -2.79 -11.15
CA PRO A 190 5.07 -1.82 -10.13
C PRO A 190 4.93 -0.53 -10.93
N VAL A 191 3.98 0.34 -10.57
CA VAL A 191 4.27 1.77 -10.72
C VAL A 191 5.45 2.02 -9.78
N LYS A 192 6.64 1.61 -10.23
CA LYS A 192 7.89 1.65 -9.50
C LYS A 192 8.09 3.13 -9.35
N GLY A 193 7.87 3.59 -8.12
CA GLY A 193 8.37 4.87 -7.65
C GLY A 193 9.72 5.07 -8.29
N ARG A 194 9.86 6.21 -8.94
CA ARG A 194 10.91 6.50 -9.90
C ARG A 194 12.25 6.64 -9.17
N LYS A 195 12.77 5.62 -8.46
CA LYS A 195 13.84 5.74 -7.46
C LYS A 195 15.06 6.50 -7.98
N LYS A 196 15.61 6.10 -9.13
CA LYS A 196 16.74 6.82 -9.77
C LYS A 196 16.39 8.27 -10.09
N PHE A 197 15.13 8.54 -10.39
CA PHE A 197 14.62 9.88 -10.64
C PHE A 197 14.28 10.64 -9.36
N ASN A 198 13.84 10.00 -8.28
CA ASN A 198 13.69 10.61 -6.96
C ASN A 198 15.07 10.97 -6.39
N GLU A 199 16.05 10.08 -6.49
CA GLU A 199 17.46 10.35 -6.17
C GLU A 199 18.01 11.51 -7.02
N ARG A 200 17.60 11.62 -8.30
CA ARG A 200 17.94 12.76 -9.15
C ARG A 200 17.28 14.04 -8.65
N LEU A 201 15.97 14.01 -8.34
CA LEU A 201 15.25 15.14 -7.77
C LEU A 201 15.87 15.59 -6.44
N ALA A 202 16.29 14.66 -5.58
CA ALA A 202 16.97 14.93 -4.32
C ALA A 202 18.30 15.64 -4.55
N ARG A 203 19.16 15.10 -5.44
CA ARG A 203 20.45 15.72 -5.78
C ARG A 203 20.27 17.12 -6.38
N ASP A 204 19.29 17.29 -7.27
CA ASP A 204 19.01 18.57 -7.92
C ASP A 204 18.45 19.59 -6.92
N LEU A 205 17.53 19.18 -6.04
CA LEU A 205 16.97 20.01 -4.97
C LEU A 205 18.05 20.41 -3.95
N GLN A 206 18.93 19.49 -3.56
CA GLN A 206 20.04 19.75 -2.64
C GLN A 206 20.94 20.86 -3.18
N LYS A 207 21.33 20.80 -4.46
CA LYS A 207 22.15 21.84 -5.09
C LYS A 207 21.49 23.21 -5.06
N ARG A 208 20.17 23.29 -5.32
CA ARG A 208 19.43 24.56 -5.27
C ARG A 208 19.35 25.12 -3.85
N GLU A 209 19.11 24.23 -2.89
CA GLU A 209 19.04 24.58 -1.48
C GLU A 209 20.40 25.05 -0.93
N GLU A 210 21.50 24.40 -1.32
CA GLU A 210 22.86 24.83 -1.01
C GLU A 210 23.19 26.20 -1.60
N LYS A 211 22.75 26.46 -2.84
CA LYS A 211 22.91 27.77 -3.50
C LYS A 211 22.13 28.87 -2.76
N PHE A 212 20.89 28.59 -2.36
CA PHE A 212 20.07 29.53 -1.60
C PHE A 212 20.65 29.81 -0.20
N LEU A 213 21.03 28.77 0.54
CA LEU A 213 21.57 28.90 1.90
C LEU A 213 23.05 29.33 1.92
N SER A 214 23.72 29.35 0.77
CA SER A 214 25.16 29.65 0.64
C SER A 214 26.04 28.78 1.56
N ARG A 215 25.63 27.53 1.78
CA ARG A 215 26.36 26.52 2.57
C ARG A 215 26.15 25.13 2.00
N GLN A 216 27.12 24.24 2.19
CA GLN A 216 26.97 22.83 1.86
C GLN A 216 26.04 22.12 2.85
N LEU A 217 25.24 21.18 2.36
CA LEU A 217 24.32 20.40 3.17
C LEU A 217 24.73 18.93 3.14
N ASN A 218 24.82 18.30 4.32
CA ASN A 218 25.09 16.86 4.39
C ASN A 218 23.86 16.03 3.99
N LYS A 219 22.66 16.52 4.31
CA LYS A 219 21.38 15.87 4.00
C LYS A 219 20.25 16.91 3.91
N LEU A 220 19.29 16.65 3.03
CA LEU A 220 18.03 17.38 2.98
C LEU A 220 17.09 16.98 4.14
N PRO A 221 16.17 17.87 4.55
CA PRO A 221 15.10 17.53 5.50
C PRO A 221 14.04 16.58 4.91
N LEU A 222 14.05 16.36 3.59
CA LEU A 222 13.17 15.45 2.85
C LEU A 222 13.99 14.29 2.29
N ASP A 223 13.48 13.06 2.39
CA ASP A 223 14.12 11.88 1.78
C ASP A 223 13.59 11.56 0.36
N ASP A 224 14.16 10.56 -0.31
CA ASP A 224 13.79 10.22 -1.68
C ASP A 224 12.33 9.77 -1.83
N ASP A 225 11.73 9.22 -0.77
CA ASP A 225 10.32 8.82 -0.76
C ASP A 225 9.42 10.05 -0.60
N ASP A 226 9.80 11.00 0.26
CA ASP A 226 9.12 12.30 0.42
C ASP A 226 9.07 13.09 -0.90
N LEU A 227 10.15 13.08 -1.67
CA LEU A 227 10.21 13.78 -2.96
C LEU A 227 9.38 13.08 -4.03
N GLY A 228 9.29 11.74 -3.98
CA GLY A 228 8.36 10.97 -4.80
C GLY A 228 6.91 11.35 -4.50
N LEU A 229 6.53 11.34 -3.22
CA LEU A 229 5.20 11.76 -2.74
C LEU A 229 4.86 13.19 -3.22
N LEU A 230 5.82 14.10 -3.09
CA LEU A 230 5.63 15.48 -3.50
C LEU A 230 5.37 15.59 -5.00
N PHE A 231 6.20 14.96 -5.84
CA PHE A 231 6.08 15.07 -7.28
C PHE A 231 4.90 14.28 -7.84
N ASP A 232 4.78 13.01 -7.48
CA ASP A 232 3.82 12.08 -8.07
C ASP A 232 2.39 12.28 -7.54
N ASP A 233 2.19 12.67 -6.27
CA ASP A 233 0.85 12.78 -5.67
C ASP A 233 0.41 14.21 -5.46
N ILE A 234 1.22 14.99 -4.75
CA ILE A 234 0.85 16.37 -4.40
C ILE A 234 0.79 17.17 -5.71
N HIS A 235 1.82 17.08 -6.55
CA HIS A 235 1.87 17.80 -7.83
C HIS A 235 1.36 16.99 -9.03
N ARG A 236 1.02 15.70 -8.84
CA ARG A 236 0.44 14.83 -9.89
C ARG A 236 1.28 14.75 -11.16
N GLY A 237 2.60 14.79 -10.99
CA GLY A 237 3.58 14.79 -12.08
C GLY A 237 3.54 16.05 -12.97
N ARG A 238 2.98 17.16 -12.48
CA ARG A 238 2.80 18.40 -13.25
C ARG A 238 3.57 19.57 -12.66
N SER A 239 3.85 20.56 -13.51
CA SER A 239 4.31 21.87 -13.07
C SER A 239 3.17 22.64 -12.41
N VAL A 240 3.48 23.45 -11.40
CA VAL A 240 2.49 24.36 -10.77
C VAL A 240 2.16 25.57 -11.66
N ARG A 241 2.88 25.77 -12.77
CA ARG A 241 2.63 26.83 -13.73
C ARG A 241 1.53 26.42 -14.74
N PRO A 242 0.43 27.20 -14.90
CA PRO A 242 -0.56 27.00 -15.97
C PRO A 242 0.10 26.95 -17.36
N PRO A 243 -0.31 26.03 -18.25
CA PRO A 243 -1.49 25.15 -18.19
C PRO A 243 -1.27 23.82 -17.43
N PHE A 244 -0.35 23.79 -16.47
CA PHE A 244 0.04 22.62 -15.68
C PHE A 244 0.56 21.47 -16.54
N PRO A 245 1.56 21.74 -17.42
CA PRO A 245 2.11 20.71 -18.28
C PRO A 245 2.79 19.63 -17.44
N VAL A 246 2.90 18.44 -18.03
CA VAL A 246 3.86 17.44 -17.55
C VAL A 246 5.23 17.94 -17.97
N PRO A 247 6.13 18.28 -17.03
CA PRO A 247 7.44 18.80 -17.37
C PRO A 247 8.29 17.73 -18.05
N GLU A 248 9.04 18.12 -19.07
CA GLU A 248 10.02 17.25 -19.73
C GLU A 248 11.21 17.01 -18.79
N ARG A 249 11.62 18.03 -18.04
CA ARG A 249 12.67 17.95 -17.02
C ARG A 249 12.13 18.46 -15.68
N PRO A 250 11.37 17.63 -14.94
CA PRO A 250 10.85 18.04 -13.64
C PRO A 250 11.96 18.39 -12.67
N ALA A 251 11.72 19.46 -11.92
CA ALA A 251 12.57 19.98 -10.87
C ALA A 251 11.72 20.40 -9.66
N LEU A 252 12.24 20.12 -8.47
CA LEU A 252 11.67 20.57 -7.21
C LEU A 252 12.45 21.78 -6.69
N VAL A 253 11.74 22.72 -6.07
CA VAL A 253 12.33 23.91 -5.45
C VAL A 253 11.51 24.35 -4.23
N ARG A 254 12.17 24.96 -3.24
CA ARG A 254 11.50 25.64 -2.12
C ARG A 254 10.59 26.74 -2.66
N TRP A 255 9.37 26.87 -2.14
CA TRP A 255 8.42 27.89 -2.60
C TRP A 255 8.62 29.25 -1.95
N ASP A 256 8.64 29.31 -0.61
CA ASP A 256 8.78 30.55 0.15
C ASP A 256 10.13 30.58 0.88
N PRO A 257 10.97 31.60 0.66
CA PRO A 257 12.25 31.74 1.34
C PRO A 257 12.13 31.92 2.87
N LYS A 258 10.98 32.38 3.38
CA LYS A 258 10.74 32.63 4.81
C LYS A 258 10.42 31.38 5.61
N GLU A 259 9.98 30.33 4.96
CA GLU A 259 9.63 29.05 5.58
C GLU A 259 10.72 28.01 5.33
N PRO A 260 10.98 27.04 6.22
CA PRO A 260 11.94 25.96 5.99
C PRO A 260 11.51 25.04 4.83
N LEU A 261 12.46 24.34 4.20
CA LEU A 261 12.15 23.31 3.19
C LEU A 261 11.42 22.15 3.86
N SER A 262 10.24 21.84 3.36
CA SER A 262 9.35 20.77 3.85
C SER A 262 8.41 20.31 2.74
N LEU A 263 7.62 19.25 2.99
CA LEU A 263 6.56 18.79 2.08
C LEU A 263 5.53 19.90 1.78
N THR A 264 5.31 20.81 2.72
CA THR A 264 4.38 21.95 2.57
C THR A 264 5.04 23.19 2.00
N ASN A 265 6.36 23.21 1.80
CA ASN A 265 7.10 24.35 1.27
C ASN A 265 8.03 23.96 0.12
N CYS A 266 7.55 23.07 -0.75
CA CYS A 266 8.28 22.66 -1.93
C CYS A 266 7.31 22.44 -3.10
N VAL A 267 7.69 22.91 -4.28
CA VAL A 267 6.85 22.91 -5.48
C VAL A 267 7.54 22.23 -6.67
N SER A 268 6.72 21.69 -7.56
CA SER A 268 7.14 21.08 -8.83
C SER A 268 7.06 22.08 -9.97
N PHE A 269 8.14 22.18 -10.73
CA PHE A 269 8.25 23.02 -11.93
C PHE A 269 8.95 22.27 -13.07
N GLU A 270 8.86 22.85 -14.27
CA GLU A 270 9.86 22.60 -15.32
C GLU A 270 11.22 23.13 -14.87
N PHE A 271 12.32 22.54 -15.33
CA PHE A 271 13.67 22.90 -14.91
C PHE A 271 13.95 24.41 -15.04
N ALA A 272 13.57 25.01 -16.18
CA ALA A 272 13.78 26.43 -16.42
C ALA A 272 12.99 27.32 -15.44
N ASP A 273 11.77 26.93 -15.11
CA ASP A 273 10.93 27.65 -14.14
C ASP A 273 11.48 27.50 -12.70
N ALA A 274 12.04 26.34 -12.34
CA ALA A 274 12.70 26.15 -11.06
C ALA A 274 13.96 27.01 -10.91
N GLU A 275 14.78 27.14 -11.96
CA GLU A 275 15.95 28.03 -11.98
C GLU A 275 15.54 29.51 -11.90
N ARG A 276 14.45 29.87 -12.59
CA ARG A 276 13.85 31.20 -12.50
C ARG A 276 13.40 31.51 -11.08
N HIS A 277 12.68 30.59 -10.43
CA HIS A 277 12.22 30.75 -9.05
C HIS A 277 13.39 30.86 -8.05
N LEU A 278 14.43 30.04 -8.23
CA LEU A 278 15.65 30.15 -7.41
C LEU A 278 16.28 31.54 -7.51
N THR A 279 16.30 32.13 -8.70
CA THR A 279 16.89 33.46 -8.93
C THR A 279 15.97 34.58 -8.45
N GLU A 280 14.79 34.70 -9.03
CA GLU A 280 13.87 35.82 -8.82
C GLU A 280 13.19 35.77 -7.44
N VAL A 281 12.95 34.59 -6.86
CA VAL A 281 12.25 34.49 -5.56
C VAL A 281 13.23 34.23 -4.42
N LEU A 282 14.06 33.19 -4.53
CA LEU A 282 14.89 32.78 -3.39
C LEU A 282 16.11 33.70 -3.19
N LEU A 283 16.85 34.01 -4.26
CA LEU A 283 18.06 34.84 -4.16
C LEU A 283 17.73 36.34 -4.07
N GLU A 284 16.82 36.83 -4.90
CA GLU A 284 16.37 38.23 -4.88
C GLU A 284 15.36 38.55 -3.77
N LYS A 285 14.85 37.51 -3.08
CA LYS A 285 13.89 37.62 -1.96
C LYS A 285 12.57 38.31 -2.33
N ASN A 286 12.17 38.25 -3.60
CA ASN A 286 10.84 38.70 -4.02
C ASN A 286 9.76 37.75 -3.46
N ARG A 287 8.51 38.22 -3.38
CA ARG A 287 7.41 37.33 -2.99
C ARG A 287 7.09 36.39 -4.16
N PRO A 288 6.84 35.10 -3.90
CA PRO A 288 6.50 34.14 -4.95
C PRO A 288 5.28 34.55 -5.79
N GLU A 289 4.30 35.16 -5.15
CA GLU A 289 3.06 35.66 -5.75
C GLU A 289 3.29 36.78 -6.76
N ASP A 290 4.28 37.63 -6.52
CA ASP A 290 4.61 38.76 -7.40
C ASP A 290 5.29 38.27 -8.69
N VAL A 291 6.05 37.16 -8.61
CA VAL A 291 6.78 36.57 -9.73
C VAL A 291 5.90 35.67 -10.60
N TRP A 292 5.02 34.88 -9.96
CA TRP A 292 4.23 33.84 -10.63
C TRP A 292 2.76 34.21 -10.82
N GLY A 293 2.27 35.25 -10.17
CA GLY A 293 0.87 35.68 -10.20
C GLY A 293 -0.05 34.89 -9.27
N ALA A 294 -1.27 35.41 -9.12
CA ALA A 294 -2.27 34.88 -8.18
C ALA A 294 -2.71 33.45 -8.50
N GLU A 295 -2.84 33.10 -9.78
CA GLU A 295 -3.29 31.76 -10.21
C GLU A 295 -2.33 30.66 -9.75
N VAL A 296 -1.02 30.87 -9.92
CA VAL A 296 0.00 29.92 -9.46
C VAL A 296 0.00 29.84 -7.93
N ALA A 297 -0.08 30.99 -7.25
CA ALA A 297 -0.11 31.04 -5.80
C ALA A 297 -1.32 30.27 -5.21
N GLU A 298 -2.49 30.39 -5.82
CA GLU A 298 -3.68 29.64 -5.40
C GLU A 298 -3.51 28.13 -5.58
N VAL A 299 -2.95 27.69 -6.71
CA VAL A 299 -2.63 26.27 -6.92
C VAL A 299 -1.65 25.78 -5.88
N VAL A 300 -0.57 26.52 -5.62
CA VAL A 300 0.42 26.16 -4.61
C VAL A 300 -0.24 26.09 -3.23
N ALA A 301 -1.03 27.08 -2.83
CA ALA A 301 -1.72 27.08 -1.54
C ALA A 301 -2.60 25.82 -1.35
N ARG A 302 -3.35 25.43 -2.39
CA ARG A 302 -4.14 24.19 -2.38
C ARG A 302 -3.26 22.94 -2.24
N ARG A 303 -2.11 22.88 -2.92
CA ARG A 303 -1.15 21.76 -2.79
C ARG A 303 -0.48 21.71 -1.42
N ARG A 304 -0.20 22.87 -0.82
CA ARG A 304 0.35 22.98 0.54
C ARG A 304 -0.63 22.41 1.57
N GLU A 305 -1.92 22.71 1.42
CA GLU A 305 -2.97 22.17 2.28
C GLU A 305 -3.12 20.65 2.10
N GLU A 306 -3.07 20.14 0.86
CA GLU A 306 -3.03 18.70 0.56
C GLU A 306 -1.83 18.03 1.25
N ALA A 307 -0.63 18.60 1.13
CA ALA A 307 0.59 18.10 1.78
C ALA A 307 0.50 18.12 3.32
N ARG A 308 -0.08 19.18 3.89
CA ARG A 308 -0.24 19.33 5.34
C ARG A 308 -1.13 18.22 5.92
N ARG A 309 -2.23 17.90 5.24
CA ARG A 309 -3.13 16.80 5.64
C ARG A 309 -2.42 15.46 5.64
N VAL A 310 -1.55 15.22 4.65
CA VAL A 310 -0.73 13.99 4.60
C VAL A 310 0.24 13.92 5.76
N VAL A 311 0.92 15.02 6.10
CA VAL A 311 1.87 15.09 7.24
C VAL A 311 1.15 14.89 8.58
N GLU A 312 0.04 15.58 8.82
CA GLU A 312 -0.75 15.43 10.06
C GLU A 312 -1.30 14.01 10.21
N TRP A 313 -1.65 13.34 9.11
CA TRP A 313 -2.11 11.97 9.12
C TRP A 313 -0.99 10.98 9.45
N VAL A 314 0.21 11.13 8.88
CA VAL A 314 1.38 10.28 9.18
C VAL A 314 1.78 10.36 10.65
N ILE A 315 1.74 11.55 11.26
CA ILE A 315 2.09 11.77 12.66
C ILE A 315 1.09 11.10 13.61
N ARG A 316 -0.20 11.05 13.24
CA ARG A 316 -1.25 10.42 14.07
C ARG A 316 -1.23 8.88 14.00
N ASP A 317 -0.71 8.31 12.92
CA ASP A 317 -0.67 6.85 12.72
C ASP A 317 0.46 6.17 13.51
N THR A 318 1.54 6.90 13.84
CA THR A 318 2.69 6.38 14.61
C THR A 318 2.41 6.09 16.08
N ASP A 319 1.25 6.50 16.61
CA ASP A 319 0.88 6.35 18.03
C ASP A 319 -0.01 5.14 18.35
N THR A 320 -0.28 4.23 17.39
CA THR A 320 -1.22 3.11 17.60
C THR A 320 -0.56 1.71 17.60
N LYS A 321 -0.82 0.94 18.66
CA LYS A 321 -0.29 -0.42 18.94
C LYS A 321 -1.18 -1.56 18.35
N PRO A 322 -0.65 -2.80 18.17
CA PRO A 322 -1.14 -3.81 17.20
C PRO A 322 -2.15 -4.85 17.76
N TYR A 323 -2.95 -5.52 16.90
CA TYR A 323 -4.01 -6.50 17.26
C TYR A 323 -4.42 -7.52 16.15
N GLY A 324 -4.64 -8.80 16.52
CA GLY A 324 -4.79 -10.13 15.83
C GLY A 324 -5.73 -10.37 14.63
N GLY A 325 -5.41 -11.30 13.70
CA GLY A 325 -6.27 -11.66 12.54
C GLY A 325 -5.99 -13.04 11.87
N VAL A 326 -6.93 -13.54 11.06
CA VAL A 326 -7.11 -14.95 10.60
C VAL A 326 -6.53 -15.20 9.18
N ALA A 327 -5.79 -16.30 8.96
CA ALA A 327 -5.27 -16.76 7.66
C ALA A 327 -6.19 -17.80 6.99
N MET A 328 -6.14 -17.90 5.65
CA MET A 328 -6.81 -18.92 4.85
C MET A 328 -5.76 -19.71 4.05
N PHE A 329 -5.82 -21.04 4.10
CA PHE A 329 -4.85 -21.93 3.46
C PHE A 329 -5.51 -22.66 2.29
N VAL A 330 -4.80 -22.80 1.17
CA VAL A 330 -5.29 -23.50 -0.03
C VAL A 330 -4.25 -24.52 -0.47
N SER A 331 -4.64 -25.78 -0.55
CA SER A 331 -3.85 -26.88 -1.13
C SER A 331 -4.67 -27.53 -2.26
N GLY A 332 -4.00 -27.98 -3.34
CA GLY A 332 -4.62 -28.86 -4.34
C GLY A 332 -5.30 -28.22 -5.57
N ILE A 333 -4.87 -27.04 -6.05
CA ILE A 333 -5.47 -26.38 -7.24
C ILE A 333 -5.08 -27.03 -8.59
N VAL A 334 -3.95 -27.75 -8.64
CA VAL A 334 -3.29 -28.13 -9.91
C VAL A 334 -4.11 -29.11 -10.76
N GLU A 335 -4.73 -30.11 -10.13
CA GLU A 335 -5.42 -31.19 -10.86
C GLU A 335 -6.79 -30.76 -11.43
N TRP A 336 -7.42 -29.77 -10.80
CA TRP A 336 -8.72 -29.22 -11.21
C TRP A 336 -8.64 -28.37 -12.48
N LEU A 337 -7.58 -27.56 -12.61
CA LEU A 337 -7.42 -26.64 -13.74
C LEU A 337 -7.20 -27.38 -15.07
N TRP A 338 -6.45 -28.48 -15.04
CA TRP A 338 -6.20 -29.32 -16.21
C TRP A 338 -7.48 -29.97 -16.75
N ARG A 339 -8.41 -30.36 -15.87
CA ARG A 339 -9.72 -30.90 -16.27
C ARG A 339 -10.67 -29.80 -16.77
N ALA A 340 -10.63 -28.61 -16.20
CA ALA A 340 -11.50 -27.49 -16.60
C ALA A 340 -11.09 -26.85 -17.94
N LEU A 341 -9.80 -26.91 -18.31
CA LEU A 341 -9.28 -26.35 -19.57
C LEU A 341 -9.43 -27.30 -20.77
N GLY A 342 -10.08 -28.47 -20.62
CA GLY A 342 -10.36 -29.37 -21.73
C GLY A 342 -9.11 -30.01 -22.35
N VAL A 343 -7.97 -30.03 -21.65
CA VAL A 343 -6.77 -30.75 -22.09
C VAL A 343 -7.02 -32.25 -21.86
N THR A 344 -7.68 -32.88 -22.84
CA THR A 344 -7.93 -34.32 -22.90
C THR A 344 -7.05 -34.93 -23.98
N GLY A 345 -6.13 -35.81 -23.57
CA GLY A 345 -5.31 -36.70 -24.43
C GLY A 345 -4.09 -36.03 -25.07
N GLN A 346 -2.93 -36.67 -25.25
CA GLN A 346 -2.56 -38.09 -25.20
C GLN A 346 -1.03 -38.22 -25.03
N ASP A 347 -0.65 -39.33 -24.39
CA ASP A 347 0.60 -40.08 -24.50
C ASP A 347 1.93 -39.51 -23.98
N GLY A 348 2.33 -40.05 -22.83
CA GLY A 348 3.67 -40.62 -22.66
C GLY A 348 4.75 -39.70 -22.14
N TRP A 349 4.81 -39.52 -20.81
CA TRP A 349 6.08 -39.29 -20.13
C TRP A 349 6.13 -40.16 -18.87
N GLU A 350 6.67 -41.37 -19.06
CA GLU A 350 7.16 -42.20 -17.97
C GLU A 350 8.29 -41.46 -17.24
N ARG A 351 8.34 -41.70 -15.93
CA ARG A 351 9.41 -41.24 -15.04
C ARG A 351 10.73 -41.86 -15.48
N ASP A 352 11.76 -41.03 -15.55
CA ASP A 352 13.11 -41.35 -15.08
C ASP A 352 13.66 -40.14 -14.32
#